data_AF-A0A929HIX3-F1
#
_entry.id   AF-A0A929HIX3-F1
#
_cell.length_a   1.000
_cell.length_b   1.000
_cell.length_c   1.000
_cell.angle_alpha   90.00
_cell.angle_beta   90.00
_cell.angle_gamma   90.00
#
_symmetry.space_group_name_H-M   'P 1'
#
loop_
_entity.id
_entity.type
_entity.pdbx_description
1 polymer ?
#
loop_
_entity_poly.entity_id
_entity_poly.type
_entity_poly.pdbx_seq_one_letter_code
_entity_poly.pdbx_strand_id
1 'polypeptide(L)'
;MERVKGMCRRVLSGQGPSKGRLGGEAGFSLLELLVAISIMAIGLLAAATTLSTGIGSNRMAQRVTVETNLAYSVLDEFLAKDPSDVLFDADSTGVAYDLDTGNGAATRVVNGVTYSAVYSVDADSPVPGVAEITVTVSGGNRSVTLSTLKRAI
;
A
#
# COMPACT_ATOMS: atom_id res chain seq x y z
N MET A 1 -55.10 -63.51 49.89
CA MET A 1 -54.84 -62.11 50.32
C MET A 1 -54.20 -61.40 49.14
N GLU A 2 -54.69 -60.32 48.56
CA GLU A 2 -55.93 -59.55 48.69
C GLU A 2 -55.98 -58.70 47.41
N ARG A 3 -57.14 -58.66 46.76
CA ARG A 3 -57.39 -57.74 45.64
C ARG A 3 -57.63 -56.35 46.23
N VAL A 4 -57.00 -55.31 45.67
CA VAL A 4 -57.52 -53.95 45.80
C VAL A 4 -57.99 -53.45 44.45
N LYS A 5 -59.23 -52.97 44.51
CA LYS A 5 -60.18 -52.68 43.46
C LYS A 5 -60.41 -51.17 43.49
N GLY A 6 -60.33 -50.55 42.33
CA GLY A 6 -61.12 -49.36 41.99
C GLY A 6 -60.49 -48.00 42.33
N MET A 7 -60.32 -47.18 41.30
CA MET A 7 -60.93 -45.85 41.35
C MET A 7 -61.43 -45.49 39.96
N CYS A 8 -62.73 -45.25 39.92
CA CYS A 8 -63.52 -44.79 38.80
C CYS A 8 -63.40 -43.26 38.65
N ARG A 9 -63.52 -42.79 37.39
CA ARG A 9 -64.23 -41.56 36.97
C ARG A 9 -63.45 -40.24 36.79
N ARG A 10 -63.34 -39.81 35.52
CA ARG A 10 -63.88 -38.55 34.96
C ARG A 10 -63.60 -38.50 33.46
N VAL A 11 -64.57 -38.80 32.60
CA VAL A 11 -65.46 -37.86 31.89
C VAL A 11 -64.73 -36.68 31.23
N LEU A 12 -64.82 -36.72 29.90
CA LEU A 12 -64.35 -35.84 28.84
C LEU A 12 -64.75 -34.36 29.05
N SER A 13 -63.87 -33.42 28.69
CA SER A 13 -64.29 -32.12 28.13
C SER A 13 -63.10 -31.33 27.57
N GLY A 14 -63.05 -31.25 26.24
CA GLY A 14 -62.76 -30.04 25.46
C GLY A 14 -61.49 -29.24 25.72
N GLN A 15 -60.53 -29.31 24.78
CA GLN A 15 -60.27 -28.21 23.84
C GLN A 15 -59.21 -28.66 22.83
N GLY A 16 -59.51 -28.44 21.54
CA GLY A 16 -58.67 -28.83 20.42
C GLY A 16 -57.32 -28.12 20.39
N PRO A 17 -56.46 -28.47 19.41
CA PRO A 17 -55.12 -27.90 19.32
C PRO A 17 -55.20 -26.37 19.21
N SER A 18 -54.61 -25.65 20.16
CA SER A 18 -54.40 -24.21 20.06
C SER A 18 -53.42 -23.96 18.92
N LYS A 19 -54.00 -23.80 17.74
CA LYS A 19 -53.34 -23.39 16.50
C LYS A 19 -52.96 -21.91 16.66
N GLY A 20 -51.90 -21.65 17.43
CA GLY A 20 -51.21 -20.37 17.42
C GLY A 20 -50.59 -20.20 16.04
N ARG A 21 -51.32 -19.54 15.13
CA ARG A 21 -50.84 -19.17 13.81
C ARG A 21 -49.64 -18.24 14.01
N LEU A 22 -48.44 -18.74 13.71
CA LEU A 22 -47.28 -17.90 13.45
C LEU A 22 -47.72 -16.86 12.40
N GLY A 23 -47.67 -15.59 12.80
CA GLY A 23 -48.07 -14.45 11.97
C GLY A 23 -47.32 -14.47 10.64
N GLY A 24 -48.04 -14.12 9.57
CA GLY A 24 -47.71 -14.46 8.20
C GLY A 24 -46.32 -14.05 7.72
N GLU A 25 -45.74 -14.92 6.91
CA GLU A 25 -44.58 -14.65 6.08
C GLU A 25 -44.99 -13.64 5.00
N ALA A 26 -44.90 -12.35 5.32
CA ALA A 26 -45.06 -11.29 4.33
C ALA A 26 -43.83 -11.32 3.41
N GLY A 27 -44.00 -11.82 2.19
CA GLY A 27 -42.97 -11.75 1.15
C GLY A 27 -42.63 -10.30 0.79
N PHE A 28 -41.38 -10.06 0.42
CA PHE A 28 -40.89 -8.75 -0.01
C PHE A 28 -41.77 -8.14 -1.12
N SER A 29 -42.15 -6.88 -0.97
CA SER A 29 -42.86 -6.15 -2.03
C SER A 29 -41.90 -5.79 -3.17
N LEU A 30 -42.42 -5.67 -4.40
CA LEU A 30 -41.64 -5.17 -5.54
C LEU A 30 -41.06 -3.78 -5.30
N LEU A 31 -41.76 -2.95 -4.51
CA LEU A 31 -41.32 -1.62 -4.14
C LEU A 31 -40.10 -1.68 -3.21
N GLU A 32 -40.08 -2.58 -2.22
CA GLU A 32 -38.91 -2.77 -1.35
C GLU A 32 -37.69 -3.22 -2.13
N LEU A 33 -37.84 -4.12 -3.10
CA LEU A 33 -36.72 -4.52 -3.95
C LEU A 33 -36.21 -3.34 -4.77
N LEU A 34 -37.09 -2.52 -5.33
CA LEU A 34 -36.71 -1.34 -6.11
C LEU A 34 -35.96 -0.30 -5.25
N VAL A 35 -36.42 -0.08 -4.02
CA VAL A 35 -35.73 0.80 -3.07
C VAL A 35 -34.37 0.21 -2.68
N ALA A 36 -34.30 -1.10 -2.42
CA ALA A 36 -33.07 -1.80 -2.06
C ALA A 36 -32.01 -1.71 -3.17
N ILE A 37 -32.38 -1.97 -4.43
CA ILE A 37 -31.44 -1.84 -5.56
C ILE A 37 -31.02 -0.38 -5.80
N SER A 38 -31.90 0.59 -5.52
CA SER A 38 -31.58 2.01 -5.65
C SER A 38 -30.53 2.43 -4.62
N ILE A 39 -30.71 2.01 -3.36
CA ILE A 39 -29.73 2.25 -2.29
C ILE A 39 -28.42 1.51 -2.58
N MET A 40 -28.50 0.27 -3.07
CA MET A 40 -27.33 -0.52 -3.46
C MET A 40 -26.53 0.16 -4.58
N ALA A 41 -27.21 0.68 -5.61
CA ALA A 41 -26.54 1.36 -6.73
C ALA A 41 -25.76 2.61 -6.26
N ILE A 42 -26.34 3.40 -5.35
CA ILE A 42 -25.65 4.55 -4.74
C ILE A 42 -24.42 4.07 -3.94
N GLY A 43 -24.56 2.98 -3.19
CA GLY A 43 -23.45 2.37 -2.44
C GLY A 43 -22.31 1.88 -3.34
N LEU A 44 -22.62 1.25 -4.48
CA LEU A 44 -21.62 0.81 -5.45
C LEU A 44 -20.90 1.97 -6.12
N LEU A 45 -21.61 3.06 -6.40
CA LEU A 45 -20.98 4.26 -6.96
C LEU A 45 -19.97 4.87 -5.98
N ALA A 46 -20.32 4.94 -4.70
CA ALA A 46 -19.40 5.38 -3.64
C ALA A 46 -18.19 4.43 -3.45
N ALA A 47 -18.40 3.11 -3.61
CA ALA A 47 -17.30 2.16 -3.57
C ALA A 47 -16.34 2.32 -4.77
N ALA A 48 -16.88 2.55 -5.98
CA ALA A 48 -16.09 2.70 -7.20
C ALA A 48 -15.09 3.88 -7.14
N THR A 49 -15.49 5.00 -6.52
CA THR A 49 -14.59 6.16 -6.34
C THR A 49 -13.45 5.83 -5.36
N THR A 50 -13.75 5.11 -4.29
CA THR A 50 -12.74 4.67 -3.31
C THR A 50 -11.70 3.74 -3.94
N LEU A 51 -12.14 2.79 -4.77
CA LEU A 51 -11.26 1.86 -5.49
C LEU A 51 -10.30 2.59 -6.44
N SER A 52 -10.80 3.61 -7.14
CA SER A 52 -10.01 4.42 -8.06
C SER A 52 -8.87 5.15 -7.35
N THR A 53 -9.16 5.74 -6.18
CA THR A 53 -8.15 6.40 -5.34
C THR A 53 -7.12 5.41 -4.78
N GLY A 54 -7.56 4.22 -4.37
CA GLY A 54 -6.67 3.17 -3.85
C GLY A 54 -5.61 2.71 -4.85
N ILE A 55 -5.99 2.55 -6.13
CA ILE A 55 -5.04 2.18 -7.20
C ILE A 55 -3.98 3.26 -7.42
N GLY A 56 -4.39 4.53 -7.44
CA GLY A 56 -3.45 5.66 -7.55
C GLY A 56 -2.46 5.70 -6.40
N SER A 57 -2.95 5.52 -5.17
CA SER A 57 -2.13 5.49 -3.95
C SER A 57 -1.11 4.35 -3.98
N ASN A 58 -1.50 3.14 -4.37
CA ASN A 58 -0.59 2.00 -4.43
C ASN A 58 0.52 2.21 -5.48
N ARG A 59 0.19 2.79 -6.64
CA ARG A 59 1.20 3.14 -7.66
C ARG A 59 2.18 4.19 -7.15
N MET A 60 1.70 5.17 -6.39
CA MET A 60 2.56 6.16 -5.76
C MET A 60 3.50 5.50 -4.74
N ALA A 61 2.96 4.68 -3.83
CA ALA A 61 3.77 3.98 -2.83
C ALA A 61 4.86 3.12 -3.50
N GLN A 62 4.50 2.36 -4.54
CA GLN A 62 5.47 1.57 -5.30
C GLN A 62 6.58 2.44 -5.92
N ARG A 63 6.23 3.61 -6.48
CA ARG A 63 7.23 4.54 -7.04
C ARG A 63 8.18 5.05 -5.96
N VAL A 64 7.65 5.44 -4.80
CA VAL A 64 8.48 5.88 -3.67
C VAL A 64 9.46 4.79 -3.26
N THR A 65 8.98 3.55 -3.13
CA THR A 65 9.85 2.41 -2.79
C THR A 65 10.95 2.21 -3.84
N VAL A 66 10.63 2.27 -5.13
CA VAL A 66 11.62 2.12 -6.20
C VAL A 66 12.63 3.28 -6.20
N GLU A 67 12.17 4.52 -6.11
CA GLU A 67 13.02 5.72 -6.05
C GLU A 67 14.00 5.66 -4.89
N THR A 68 13.49 5.32 -3.70
CA THR A 68 14.31 5.21 -2.48
C THR A 68 15.30 4.06 -2.58
N ASN A 69 14.90 2.89 -3.08
CA ASN A 69 15.81 1.75 -3.25
C ASN A 69 16.92 2.07 -4.27
N LEU A 70 16.59 2.76 -5.37
CA LEU A 70 17.60 3.22 -6.33
C LEU A 70 18.55 4.22 -5.67
N ALA A 71 18.03 5.20 -4.92
CA ALA A 71 18.86 6.19 -4.25
C ALA A 71 19.82 5.54 -3.24
N TYR A 72 19.36 4.55 -2.45
CA TYR A 72 20.24 3.78 -1.57
C TYR A 72 21.28 2.97 -2.35
N SER A 73 20.89 2.30 -3.43
CA SER A 73 21.84 1.54 -4.26
C SER A 73 22.96 2.42 -4.82
N VAL A 74 22.65 3.64 -5.26
CA VAL A 74 23.65 4.60 -5.75
C VAL A 74 24.56 5.07 -4.61
N LEU A 75 23.98 5.39 -3.46
CA LEU A 75 24.71 5.84 -2.28
C LEU A 75 25.65 4.74 -1.76
N ASP A 76 25.20 3.49 -1.75
CA ASP A 76 25.99 2.32 -1.35
C ASP A 76 27.21 2.13 -2.26
N GLU A 77 27.09 2.43 -3.57
CA GLU A 77 28.24 2.41 -4.47
C GLU A 77 29.27 3.46 -4.07
N PHE A 78 28.85 4.70 -3.80
CA PHE A 78 29.78 5.75 -3.35
C PHE A 78 30.43 5.40 -2.00
N LEU A 79 29.68 4.78 -1.08
CA LEU A 79 30.24 4.29 0.17
C LEU A 79 31.23 3.14 -0.03
N ALA A 80 31.04 2.31 -1.06
CA ALA A 80 31.94 1.22 -1.41
C ALA A 80 33.23 1.66 -2.13
N LYS A 81 33.27 2.89 -2.71
CA LYS A 81 34.51 3.43 -3.33
C LYS A 81 35.62 3.61 -2.30
N ASP A 82 36.86 3.61 -2.77
CA ASP A 82 38.00 3.86 -1.90
C ASP A 82 37.96 5.31 -1.35
N PRO A 83 38.35 5.57 -0.10
CA PRO A 83 38.47 6.93 0.43
C PRO A 83 39.41 7.86 -0.37
N SER A 84 40.38 7.32 -1.11
CA SER A 84 41.32 8.04 -1.98
C SER A 84 40.90 8.08 -3.46
N ASP A 85 39.64 7.72 -3.76
CA ASP A 85 39.12 7.85 -5.12
C ASP A 85 39.07 9.33 -5.52
N VAL A 86 39.59 9.65 -6.70
CA VAL A 86 39.67 11.00 -7.28
C VAL A 86 38.33 11.72 -7.35
N LEU A 87 37.23 10.97 -7.28
CA LEU A 87 35.88 11.50 -7.17
C LEU A 87 35.68 12.40 -5.93
N PHE A 88 36.42 12.15 -4.85
CA PHE A 88 36.26 12.86 -3.58
C PHE A 88 37.28 14.02 -3.41
N ASP A 89 38.19 14.20 -4.37
CA ASP A 89 39.26 15.21 -4.29
C ASP A 89 38.78 16.63 -4.64
N ALA A 90 37.60 16.76 -5.27
CA ALA A 90 37.08 18.03 -5.74
C ALA A 90 35.55 18.06 -5.77
N ASP A 91 35.01 19.28 -5.68
CA ASP A 91 33.57 19.51 -5.76
C ASP A 91 33.02 19.10 -7.12
N SER A 92 31.87 18.45 -7.09
CA SER A 92 31.09 18.10 -8.27
C SER A 92 29.62 18.38 -8.02
N THR A 93 28.89 18.87 -9.02
CA THR A 93 27.49 19.27 -8.85
C THR A 93 26.63 18.78 -9.98
N GLY A 94 25.56 18.04 -9.63
CA GLY A 94 24.53 17.62 -10.57
C GLY A 94 25.04 16.69 -11.67
N VAL A 95 26.07 15.89 -11.38
CA VAL A 95 26.65 14.96 -12.34
C VAL A 95 25.69 13.80 -12.56
N ALA A 96 25.42 13.46 -13.82
CA ALA A 96 24.57 12.33 -14.15
C ALA A 96 25.21 11.01 -13.70
N TYR A 97 24.44 10.20 -12.97
CA TYR A 97 24.85 8.87 -12.55
C TYR A 97 24.32 7.81 -13.51
N ASP A 98 25.14 6.82 -13.81
CA ASP A 98 24.77 5.68 -14.64
C ASP A 98 23.99 4.64 -13.85
N LEU A 99 22.67 4.66 -13.97
CA LEU A 99 21.77 3.72 -13.29
C LEU A 99 21.73 2.32 -13.94
N ASP A 100 22.35 2.16 -15.11
CA ASP A 100 22.41 0.92 -15.87
C ASP A 100 23.84 0.66 -16.35
N THR A 101 24.71 0.34 -15.39
CA THR A 101 26.16 0.11 -15.58
C THR A 101 26.50 -0.92 -16.65
N GLY A 102 25.56 -1.82 -17.00
CA GLY A 102 25.74 -2.80 -18.08
C GLY A 102 25.61 -2.20 -19.49
N ASN A 103 24.89 -1.10 -19.61
CA ASN A 103 24.53 -0.46 -20.89
C ASN A 103 25.02 0.99 -21.01
N GLY A 104 25.58 1.58 -19.96
CA GLY A 104 26.09 2.96 -19.97
C GLY A 104 24.98 4.00 -20.03
N ALA A 105 23.78 3.68 -19.50
CA ALA A 105 22.62 4.54 -19.62
C ALA A 105 22.32 5.27 -18.30
N ALA A 106 22.32 6.61 -18.36
CA ALA A 106 21.96 7.51 -17.25
C ALA A 106 20.50 7.38 -16.76
N THR A 107 19.73 6.44 -17.32
CA THR A 107 18.33 6.20 -16.98
C THR A 107 18.02 4.72 -16.87
N ARG A 108 17.11 4.38 -15.96
CA ARG A 108 16.60 3.01 -15.78
C ARG A 108 15.08 2.97 -15.82
N VAL A 109 14.52 2.03 -16.57
CA VAL A 109 13.06 1.85 -16.64
C VAL A 109 12.63 0.75 -15.67
N VAL A 110 11.75 1.09 -14.73
CA VAL A 110 11.15 0.12 -13.80
C VAL A 110 9.64 0.30 -13.83
N ASN A 111 8.89 -0.77 -14.09
CA ASN A 111 7.43 -0.78 -14.15
C ASN A 111 6.83 0.32 -15.06
N GLY A 112 7.48 0.57 -16.20
CA GLY A 112 7.05 1.55 -17.21
C GLY A 112 7.33 3.02 -16.85
N VAL A 113 8.07 3.29 -15.78
CA VAL A 113 8.54 4.63 -15.40
C VAL A 113 10.04 4.71 -15.62
N THR A 114 10.49 5.78 -16.28
CA THR A 114 11.90 6.09 -16.44
C THR A 114 12.40 6.85 -15.22
N TYR A 115 13.50 6.38 -14.65
CA TYR A 115 14.22 6.98 -13.54
C TYR A 115 15.57 7.50 -14.01
N SER A 116 16.03 8.61 -13.46
CA SER A 116 17.36 9.19 -13.65
C SER A 116 17.96 9.54 -12.30
N ALA A 117 19.29 9.51 -12.18
CA ALA A 117 19.97 9.91 -10.96
C ALA A 117 21.05 10.96 -11.26
N VAL A 118 21.19 11.91 -10.35
CA VAL A 118 22.31 12.85 -10.32
C VAL A 118 22.96 12.82 -8.95
N TYR A 119 24.25 13.09 -8.89
CA TYR A 119 24.97 13.25 -7.64
C TYR A 119 25.76 14.55 -7.61
N SER A 120 26.02 15.01 -6.39
CA SER A 120 26.92 16.11 -6.09
C SER A 120 27.86 15.65 -4.98
N VAL A 121 29.12 16.04 -5.07
CA VAL A 121 30.14 15.86 -4.04
C VAL A 121 30.59 17.25 -3.61
N ASP A 122 30.57 17.51 -2.31
CA ASP A 122 31.17 18.69 -1.69
C ASP A 122 32.39 18.20 -0.91
N ALA A 123 33.58 18.48 -1.43
CA ALA A 123 34.84 18.04 -0.85
C ALA A 123 35.18 18.87 0.39
N ASP A 124 35.82 18.26 1.38
CA ASP A 124 36.19 18.91 2.64
C ASP A 124 35.02 19.55 3.43
N SER A 125 33.81 19.00 3.26
CA SER A 125 32.57 19.46 3.87
C SER A 125 31.91 18.34 4.73
N PRO A 126 31.50 18.65 5.97
CA PRO A 126 31.57 19.94 6.66
C PRO A 126 32.94 20.27 7.27
N VAL A 127 33.90 19.33 7.21
CA VAL A 127 35.27 19.50 7.72
C VAL A 127 36.28 18.91 6.74
N PRO A 128 37.54 19.38 6.75
CA PRO A 128 38.59 18.82 5.91
C PRO A 128 38.76 17.30 6.10
N GLY A 129 38.96 16.58 5.00
CA GLY A 129 39.04 15.11 4.96
C GLY A 129 37.69 14.40 5.04
N VAL A 130 36.58 15.11 4.84
CA VAL A 130 35.23 14.54 4.72
C VAL A 130 34.57 15.10 3.46
N ALA A 131 33.98 14.23 2.66
CA ALA A 131 33.15 14.61 1.53
C ALA A 131 31.68 14.41 1.88
N GLU A 132 30.85 15.42 1.60
CA GLU A 132 29.39 15.29 1.60
C GLU A 132 28.92 14.88 0.22
N ILE A 133 28.17 13.78 0.15
CA ILE A 133 27.66 13.22 -1.10
C ILE A 133 26.14 13.34 -1.07
N THR A 134 25.58 14.06 -2.05
CA THR A 134 24.14 14.23 -2.21
C THR A 134 23.69 13.54 -3.50
N VAL A 135 22.79 12.57 -3.39
CA VAL A 135 22.23 11.82 -4.52
C VAL A 135 20.76 12.21 -4.68
N THR A 136 20.35 12.57 -5.89
CA THR A 136 18.96 12.85 -6.25
C THR A 136 18.50 11.89 -7.35
N VAL A 137 17.48 11.10 -7.06
CA VAL A 137 16.82 10.22 -8.02
C VAL A 137 15.47 10.82 -8.40
N SER A 138 15.20 10.92 -9.70
CA SER A 138 13.96 11.48 -10.24
C SER A 138 13.23 10.45 -11.09
N GLY A 139 11.90 10.39 -10.95
CA GLY A 139 11.03 9.56 -11.77
C GLY A 139 9.56 9.91 -11.60
N GLY A 140 8.76 9.75 -12.65
CA GLY A 140 7.30 9.88 -12.57
C GLY A 140 6.78 11.18 -11.92
N ASN A 141 7.47 12.30 -12.16
CA ASN A 141 7.21 13.66 -11.65
C ASN A 141 7.57 13.91 -10.18
N ARG A 142 8.38 13.04 -9.57
CA ARG A 142 8.89 13.20 -8.20
C ARG A 142 10.39 12.98 -8.16
N SER A 143 11.01 13.48 -7.10
CA SER A 143 12.40 13.19 -6.78
C SER A 143 12.54 12.78 -5.32
N VAL A 144 13.55 11.95 -5.04
CA VAL A 144 14.04 11.61 -3.71
C VAL A 144 15.50 12.03 -3.65
N THR A 145 15.87 12.76 -2.60
CA THR A 145 17.24 13.19 -2.34
C THR A 145 17.72 12.55 -1.04
N LEU A 146 18.90 11.93 -1.09
CA LEU A 146 19.61 11.38 0.07
C LEU A 146 20.99 12.03 0.14
N SER A 147 21.45 12.31 1.36
CA SER A 147 22.80 12.83 1.61
C SER A 147 23.52 11.95 2.61
N THR A 148 24.84 11.79 2.43
CA THR A 148 25.71 11.05 3.34
C THR A 148 27.07 11.72 3.44
N LEU A 149 27.82 11.38 4.49
CA LEU A 149 29.19 11.82 4.70
C LEU A 149 30.13 10.63 4.53
N LYS A 150 31.24 10.85 3.84
CA LYS A 150 32.32 9.86 3.66
C LYS A 150 33.65 10.51 4.02
N ARG A 151 34.53 9.79 4.72
CA ARG A 151 35.91 10.24 4.92
C ARG A 151 36.67 10.15 3.60
N ALA A 152 37.28 11.25 3.19
CA ALA A 152 38.27 11.34 2.11
C ALA A 152 39.67 11.48 2.72
N ILE A 153 40.71 10.91 2.11
CA ILE A 153 42.09 10.89 2.67
C ILE A 153 43.08 11.64 1.80
#